data_AF-A0A6N9NFU6-F1
#
_entry.id   AF-A0A6N9NFU6-F1
#
_cell.length_a   1.000
_cell.length_b   1.000
_cell.length_c   1.000
_cell.angle_alpha   90.00
_cell.angle_beta   90.00
_cell.angle_gamma   90.00
#
_symmetry.space_group_name_H-M   'P 1'
#
loop_
_entity.id
_entity.type
_entity.pdbx_description
1 polymer ?
#
loop_
_entity_poly.entity_id
_entity_poly.type
_entity_poly.pdbx_seq_one_letter_code
_entity_poly.pdbx_strand_id
1 'polypeptide(L)'
;MDTNSRLKPKKTIETFFSKNIEKIEKDTQSSNFPNTAKALFQNIRKLEQISKGSYSINDNFYSSKILQRVAIELYLVGHYIYVRTSKDKSDEVGEDYYKYYYCQEGFKRENYNAMTQDSITNVKGERGLARLIQNHPEFSFMKDADYIEINRKANLFDIKKIISALNNEYNNSDFSDLHNFMTKLTEIYNETSSYIHGGPIAESEFLELNMSEKKSEIKNVQDWCSSLTRHAKTNYLTFLGSTDYQEYLMPVKNILEK
;
A
#
# COMPACT_ATOMS: atom_id res chain seq x y z
N MET A 1 -41.47 -28.24 13.76
CA MET A 1 -40.80 -27.02 13.27
C MET A 1 -39.43 -26.97 13.90
N ASP A 2 -38.42 -27.35 13.13
CA ASP A 2 -37.04 -27.52 13.60
C ASP A 2 -36.27 -26.21 13.34
N THR A 3 -36.31 -25.30 14.32
CA THR A 3 -35.64 -23.99 14.25
C THR A 3 -34.20 -24.10 14.72
N ASN A 4 -33.44 -25.04 14.16
CA ASN A 4 -32.02 -25.22 14.43
C ASN A 4 -31.21 -25.29 13.13
N SER A 5 -31.51 -24.41 12.16
CA SER A 5 -30.54 -24.08 11.12
C SER A 5 -29.42 -23.25 11.76
N ARG A 6 -28.47 -23.92 12.41
CA ARG A 6 -27.18 -23.33 12.78
C ARG A 6 -26.61 -22.69 11.52
N LEU A 7 -26.65 -21.36 11.44
CA LEU A 7 -25.93 -20.60 10.43
C LEU A 7 -24.47 -21.08 10.50
N LYS A 8 -24.02 -21.78 9.45
CA LYS A 8 -22.61 -22.16 9.33
C LYS A 8 -21.79 -20.88 9.54
N PRO A 9 -20.71 -20.90 10.34
CA PRO A 9 -19.90 -19.71 10.55
C PRO A 9 -19.49 -19.17 9.19
N LYS A 10 -19.91 -17.92 8.88
CA LYS A 10 -19.53 -17.24 7.64
C LYS A 10 -18.00 -17.31 7.56
N LYS A 11 -17.48 -18.02 6.55
CA LYS A 11 -16.04 -18.10 6.31
C LYS A 11 -15.53 -16.66 6.12
N THR A 12 -14.62 -16.21 6.99
CA THR A 12 -13.99 -14.90 6.83
C THR A 12 -13.04 -14.93 5.64
N ILE A 13 -12.84 -13.79 4.96
CA ILE A 13 -11.89 -13.69 3.85
C ILE A 13 -10.47 -14.12 4.27
N GLU A 14 -10.11 -13.87 5.54
CA GLU A 14 -8.86 -14.31 6.16
C GLU A 14 -8.71 -15.83 6.17
N THR A 15 -9.76 -16.54 6.62
CA THR A 15 -9.79 -18.00 6.64
C THR A 15 -9.76 -18.57 5.23
N PHE A 16 -10.47 -17.93 4.29
CA PHE A 16 -10.49 -18.33 2.90
C PHE A 16 -9.10 -18.21 2.27
N PHE A 17 -8.49 -17.03 2.38
CA PHE A 17 -7.18 -16.74 1.81
C PHE A 17 -6.13 -17.73 2.33
N SER A 18 -6.10 -17.95 3.64
CA SER A 18 -5.14 -18.88 4.27
C SER A 18 -5.32 -20.32 3.83
N LYS A 19 -6.56 -20.80 3.67
CA LYS A 19 -6.85 -22.18 3.27
C LYS A 19 -6.62 -22.46 1.79
N ASN A 20 -6.60 -21.41 0.95
CA ASN A 20 -6.49 -21.55 -0.50
C ASN A 20 -5.19 -20.93 -1.03
N ILE A 21 -4.19 -20.71 -0.18
CA ILE A 21 -2.97 -19.98 -0.56
C ILE A 21 -2.26 -20.60 -1.77
N GLU A 22 -2.13 -21.93 -1.82
CA GLU A 22 -1.49 -22.64 -2.93
C GLU A 22 -2.22 -22.42 -4.26
N LYS A 23 -3.55 -22.44 -4.22
CA LYS A 23 -4.38 -22.15 -5.39
C LYS A 23 -4.24 -20.69 -5.82
N ILE A 24 -4.30 -19.76 -4.85
CA ILE A 24 -4.14 -18.33 -5.10
C ILE A 24 -2.77 -18.05 -5.73
N GLU A 25 -1.70 -18.68 -5.24
CA GLU A 25 -0.35 -18.57 -5.80
C GLU A 25 -0.30 -19.10 -7.24
N LYS A 26 -0.94 -20.23 -7.53
CA LYS A 26 -1.06 -20.76 -8.89
C LYS A 26 -1.81 -19.79 -9.82
N ASP A 27 -2.95 -19.28 -9.38
CA ASP A 27 -3.76 -18.33 -10.15
C ASP A 27 -3.01 -17.00 -10.36
N THR A 28 -2.17 -16.59 -9.39
CA THR A 28 -1.26 -15.44 -9.51
C THR A 28 -0.29 -15.62 -10.68
N GLN A 29 0.30 -16.82 -10.78
CA GLN A 29 1.28 -17.15 -11.82
C GLN A 29 0.64 -17.29 -13.21
N SER A 30 -0.62 -17.70 -13.28
CA SER A 30 -1.36 -17.85 -14.54
C SER A 30 -2.21 -16.63 -14.91
N SER A 31 -2.05 -15.50 -14.23
CA SER A 31 -2.81 -14.28 -14.53
C SER A 31 -2.43 -13.69 -15.90
N ASN A 32 -3.41 -13.14 -16.60
CA ASN A 32 -3.19 -12.35 -17.83
C ASN A 32 -2.45 -11.02 -17.56
N PHE A 33 -2.40 -10.58 -16.30
CA PHE A 33 -1.68 -9.39 -15.86
C PHE A 33 -0.66 -9.80 -14.79
N PRO A 34 0.43 -10.48 -15.18
CA PRO A 34 1.36 -11.13 -14.25
C PRO A 34 2.08 -10.15 -13.32
N ASN A 35 2.46 -8.96 -13.80
CA ASN A 35 3.16 -7.97 -12.96
C ASN A 35 2.20 -7.36 -11.94
N THR A 36 0.98 -7.00 -12.33
CA THR A 36 -0.07 -6.54 -11.42
C THR A 36 -0.40 -7.62 -10.40
N ALA A 37 -0.62 -8.87 -10.83
CA ALA A 37 -0.95 -9.98 -9.94
C ALA A 37 0.14 -10.16 -8.87
N LYS A 38 1.40 -10.18 -9.30
CA LYS A 38 2.57 -10.25 -8.41
C LYS A 38 2.62 -9.04 -7.47
N ALA A 39 2.43 -7.82 -7.95
CA ALA A 39 2.48 -6.60 -7.15
C ALA A 39 1.41 -6.61 -6.05
N LEU A 40 0.17 -6.94 -6.39
CA LEU A 40 -0.95 -7.02 -5.45
C LEU A 40 -0.74 -8.13 -4.42
N PHE A 41 -0.29 -9.32 -4.85
CA PHE A 41 -0.04 -10.43 -3.94
C PHE A 41 1.07 -10.10 -2.92
N GLN A 42 2.19 -9.53 -3.39
CA GLN A 42 3.27 -9.11 -2.50
C GLN A 42 2.85 -7.95 -1.59
N ASN A 43 1.98 -7.05 -2.06
CA ASN A 43 1.42 -5.99 -1.23
C ASN A 43 0.59 -6.56 -0.07
N ILE A 44 -0.27 -7.55 -0.32
CA ILE A 44 -1.04 -8.25 0.72
C ILE A 44 -0.12 -8.89 1.76
N ARG A 45 0.92 -9.62 1.32
CA ARG A 45 1.85 -10.27 2.25
C ARG A 45 2.55 -9.27 3.18
N LYS A 46 2.93 -8.10 2.65
CA LYS A 46 3.48 -7.00 3.46
C LYS A 46 2.45 -6.45 4.44
N LEU A 47 1.21 -6.20 3.99
CA LEU A 47 0.12 -5.76 4.86
C LEU A 47 -0.18 -6.76 6.00
N GLU A 48 -0.18 -8.07 5.72
CA GLU A 48 -0.35 -9.10 6.73
C GLU A 48 0.76 -9.07 7.79
N GLN A 49 2.01 -8.85 7.38
CA GLN A 49 3.13 -8.71 8.30
C GLN A 49 2.98 -7.47 9.18
N ILE A 50 2.59 -6.33 8.60
CA ILE A 50 2.33 -5.09 9.35
C ILE A 50 1.14 -5.27 10.31
N SER A 51 0.06 -5.91 9.87
CA SER A 51 -1.09 -6.21 10.71
C SER A 51 -0.71 -7.11 11.89
N LYS A 52 0.02 -8.21 11.65
CA LYS A 52 0.56 -9.07 12.73
C LYS A 52 1.48 -8.30 13.68
N GLY A 53 2.33 -7.44 13.13
CA GLY A 53 3.19 -6.54 13.90
C GLY A 53 2.38 -5.64 14.82
N SER A 54 1.29 -5.04 14.34
CA SER A 54 0.43 -4.15 15.13
C SER A 54 -0.21 -4.83 16.35
N TYR A 55 -0.51 -6.13 16.26
CA TYR A 55 -0.99 -6.92 17.41
C TYR A 55 0.12 -7.34 18.37
N SER A 56 1.38 -7.27 17.95
CA SER A 56 2.53 -7.63 18.79
C SER A 56 3.07 -6.44 19.60
N ILE A 57 2.70 -5.22 19.22
CA ILE A 57 3.09 -3.98 19.89
C ILE A 57 2.10 -3.71 21.04
N ASN A 58 2.36 -4.33 22.19
CA ASN A 58 1.62 -4.05 23.42
C ASN A 58 2.13 -2.76 24.07
N ASP A 59 1.21 -1.88 24.49
CA ASP A 59 1.48 -0.66 25.25
C ASP A 59 2.47 0.35 24.63
N ASN A 60 2.84 0.19 23.36
CA ASN A 60 3.74 1.11 22.66
C ASN A 60 2.99 1.89 21.56
N PHE A 61 2.35 2.97 22.03
CA PHE A 61 1.52 3.86 21.22
C PHE A 61 2.29 4.47 20.04
N TYR A 62 3.50 4.99 20.28
CA TYR A 62 4.28 5.65 19.24
C TYR A 62 4.58 4.71 18.06
N SER A 63 5.02 3.48 18.35
CA SER A 63 5.32 2.49 17.32
C SER A 63 4.06 2.01 16.60
N SER A 64 2.90 2.01 17.27
CA SER A 64 1.63 1.69 16.62
C SER A 64 1.28 2.70 15.51
N LYS A 65 1.48 4.00 15.75
CA LYS A 65 1.22 5.06 14.76
C LYS A 65 2.18 4.97 13.56
N ILE A 66 3.44 4.58 13.77
CA ILE A 66 4.39 4.26 12.70
C ILE A 66 3.85 3.12 11.83
N LEU A 67 3.42 2.01 12.44
CA LEU A 67 2.84 0.89 11.68
C LEU A 67 1.57 1.29 10.93
N GLN A 68 0.73 2.15 11.52
CA GLN A 68 -0.46 2.67 10.85
C GLN A 68 -0.11 3.41 9.56
N ARG A 69 0.88 4.31 9.61
CA ARG A 69 1.38 5.01 8.41
C ARG A 69 1.80 4.02 7.33
N VAL A 70 2.65 3.05 7.69
CA VAL A 70 3.18 2.05 6.75
C VAL A 70 2.05 1.20 6.15
N ALA A 71 1.07 0.79 6.95
CA ALA A 71 -0.10 0.07 6.47
C ALA A 71 -0.90 0.88 5.44
N ILE A 72 -1.09 2.18 5.70
CA ILE A 72 -1.78 3.09 4.78
C ILE A 72 -1.02 3.24 3.46
N GLU A 73 0.30 3.47 3.50
CA GLU A 73 1.12 3.60 2.28
C GLU A 73 1.10 2.33 1.44
N LEU A 74 1.27 1.17 2.06
CA LEU A 74 1.16 -0.12 1.38
C LEU A 74 -0.21 -0.29 0.74
N TYR A 75 -1.28 -0.03 1.51
CA TYR A 75 -2.64 -0.15 1.00
C TYR A 75 -2.90 0.79 -0.18
N LEU A 76 -2.52 2.07 -0.09
CA LEU A 76 -2.73 3.06 -1.14
C LEU A 76 -2.04 2.64 -2.45
N VAL A 77 -0.79 2.19 -2.38
CA VAL A 77 -0.07 1.69 -3.56
C VAL A 77 -0.76 0.47 -4.17
N GLY A 78 -1.12 -0.53 -3.34
CA GLY A 78 -1.80 -1.73 -3.81
C GLY A 78 -3.18 -1.42 -4.41
N HIS A 79 -3.95 -0.54 -3.77
CA HIS A 79 -5.27 -0.15 -4.22
C HIS A 79 -5.20 0.66 -5.52
N TYR A 80 -4.21 1.55 -5.67
CA TYR A 80 -3.96 2.27 -6.92
C TYR A 80 -3.67 1.32 -8.09
N ILE A 81 -2.76 0.37 -7.90
CA ILE A 81 -2.43 -0.65 -8.92
C ILE A 81 -3.69 -1.43 -9.33
N TYR A 82 -4.52 -1.82 -8.36
CA TYR A 82 -5.79 -2.50 -8.60
C TYR A 82 -6.76 -1.63 -9.43
N VAL A 83 -6.98 -0.37 -9.04
CA VAL A 83 -7.89 0.55 -9.74
C VAL A 83 -7.42 0.81 -11.16
N ARG A 84 -6.12 1.12 -11.35
CA ARG A 84 -5.54 1.36 -12.68
C ARG A 84 -5.66 0.15 -13.59
N THR A 85 -5.30 -1.03 -13.13
CA THR A 85 -5.45 -2.26 -13.93
C THR A 85 -6.91 -2.56 -14.24
N SER A 86 -7.81 -2.32 -13.28
CA SER A 86 -9.25 -2.54 -13.47
C SER A 86 -9.85 -1.61 -14.53
N LYS A 87 -9.33 -0.38 -14.64
CA LYS A 87 -9.77 0.63 -15.61
C LYS A 87 -9.13 0.45 -16.98
N ASP A 88 -7.81 0.33 -17.00
CA ASP A 88 -7.00 0.30 -18.22
C ASP A 88 -7.00 -1.10 -18.88
N LYS A 89 -7.37 -2.14 -18.13
CA LYS A 89 -7.35 -3.55 -18.54
C LYS A 89 -6.00 -3.99 -19.12
N SER A 90 -4.91 -3.47 -18.54
CA SER A 90 -3.53 -3.72 -18.95
C SER A 90 -2.63 -4.02 -17.75
N ASP A 91 -1.49 -4.67 -18.01
CA ASP A 91 -0.45 -4.94 -17.01
C ASP A 91 0.54 -3.77 -16.83
N GLU A 92 0.33 -2.66 -17.54
CA GLU A 92 1.30 -1.55 -17.64
C GLU A 92 1.62 -0.93 -16.27
N VAL A 93 0.62 -0.76 -15.40
CA VAL A 93 0.86 -0.22 -14.05
C VAL A 93 1.69 -1.17 -13.18
N GLY A 94 1.55 -2.49 -13.39
CA GLY A 94 2.36 -3.50 -12.72
C GLY A 94 3.80 -3.49 -13.22
N GLU A 95 4.00 -3.34 -14.53
CA GLU A 95 5.32 -3.16 -15.14
C GLU A 95 5.98 -1.87 -14.64
N ASP A 96 5.24 -0.76 -14.62
CA ASP A 96 5.73 0.53 -14.13
C ASP A 96 6.18 0.46 -12.67
N TYR A 97 5.46 -0.31 -11.83
CA TYR A 97 5.81 -0.54 -10.43
C TYR A 97 7.13 -1.29 -10.27
N TYR A 98 7.34 -2.39 -11.00
CA TYR A 98 8.56 -3.18 -10.85
C TYR A 98 9.76 -2.61 -11.60
N LYS A 99 9.53 -1.84 -12.66
CA LYS A 99 10.60 -1.25 -13.47
C LYS A 99 10.95 0.14 -12.98
N TYR A 100 10.04 1.10 -13.13
CA TYR A 100 10.37 2.50 -12.92
C TYR A 100 10.41 2.89 -11.45
N TYR A 101 9.44 2.43 -10.65
CA TYR A 101 9.42 2.75 -9.22
C TYR A 101 10.62 2.12 -8.48
N TYR A 102 10.92 0.86 -8.76
CA TYR A 102 12.14 0.19 -8.25
C TYR A 102 13.43 0.93 -8.62
N CYS A 103 13.62 1.26 -9.91
CA CYS A 103 14.80 1.99 -10.35
C CYS A 103 14.91 3.35 -9.65
N GLN A 104 13.79 4.05 -9.48
CA GLN A 104 13.80 5.35 -8.83
C GLN A 104 14.13 5.29 -7.34
N GLU A 105 13.67 4.26 -6.61
CA GLU A 105 14.07 4.02 -5.22
C GLU A 105 15.59 3.81 -5.12
N GLY A 106 16.15 3.01 -6.02
CA GLY A 106 17.61 2.82 -6.14
C GLY A 106 18.33 4.15 -6.39
N PHE A 107 17.89 4.92 -7.39
CA PHE A 107 18.52 6.19 -7.76
C PHE A 107 18.44 7.24 -6.66
N LYS A 108 17.33 7.30 -5.91
CA LYS A 108 17.21 8.18 -4.74
C LYS A 108 18.23 7.81 -3.69
N ARG A 109 18.36 6.52 -3.35
CA ARG A 109 19.32 6.05 -2.35
C ARG A 109 20.75 6.42 -2.73
N GLU A 110 21.15 6.18 -3.99
CA GLU A 110 22.48 6.54 -4.47
C GLU A 110 22.73 8.05 -4.43
N ASN A 111 21.74 8.86 -4.81
CA ASN A 111 21.83 10.32 -4.72
C ASN A 111 21.94 10.81 -3.26
N TYR A 112 21.17 10.23 -2.33
CA TYR A 112 21.27 10.57 -0.91
C TYR A 112 22.64 10.21 -0.33
N ASN A 113 23.16 9.02 -0.63
CA ASN A 113 24.50 8.61 -0.20
C ASN A 113 25.58 9.57 -0.72
N ALA A 114 25.46 10.00 -1.98
CA ALA A 114 26.35 10.98 -2.56
C ALA A 114 26.26 12.34 -1.86
N MET A 115 25.05 12.84 -1.59
CA MET A 115 24.85 14.11 -0.88
C MET A 115 25.43 14.07 0.54
N THR A 116 25.25 12.96 1.25
CA THR A 116 25.86 12.75 2.56
C THR A 116 27.38 12.76 2.48
N GLN A 117 27.96 12.05 1.52
CA GLN A 117 29.41 12.01 1.34
C GLN A 117 29.99 13.39 1.01
N ASP A 118 29.33 14.14 0.14
CA ASP A 118 29.73 15.52 -0.20
C ASP A 118 29.69 16.43 1.03
N SER A 119 28.71 16.22 1.93
CA SER A 119 28.56 16.97 3.17
C SER A 119 29.66 16.63 4.19
N ILE A 120 30.06 15.35 4.25
CA ILE A 120 31.17 14.88 5.10
C ILE A 120 32.52 15.41 4.60
N THR A 121 32.71 15.40 3.28
CA THR A 121 33.99 15.76 2.65
C THR A 121 34.12 17.25 2.33
N ASN A 122 33.02 18.02 2.43
CA ASN A 122 32.92 19.39 1.93
C ASN A 122 33.27 19.54 0.43
N VAL A 123 33.17 18.47 -0.34
CA VAL A 123 33.39 18.47 -1.80
C VAL A 123 32.06 18.26 -2.49
N LYS A 124 31.65 19.22 -3.33
CA LYS A 124 30.44 19.04 -4.15
C LYS A 124 30.75 18.09 -5.32
N GLY A 125 30.09 16.94 -5.32
CA GLY A 125 30.11 16.00 -6.43
C GLY A 125 29.01 16.28 -7.46
N GLU A 126 29.00 15.46 -8.51
CA GLU A 126 27.92 15.44 -9.49
C GLU A 126 26.57 15.02 -8.87
N ARG A 127 25.48 15.25 -9.60
CA ARG A 127 24.10 14.94 -9.17
C ARG A 127 23.33 14.22 -10.28
N GLY A 128 22.26 13.51 -9.92
CA GLY A 128 21.34 12.92 -10.88
C GLY A 128 21.98 11.80 -11.69
N LEU A 129 21.72 11.76 -13.00
CA LEU A 129 22.20 10.69 -13.89
C LEU A 129 23.73 10.62 -13.96
N ALA A 130 24.42 11.76 -14.06
CA ALA A 130 25.88 11.79 -14.16
C ALA A 130 26.55 11.10 -12.95
N ARG A 131 26.05 11.39 -11.74
CA ARG A 131 26.51 10.75 -10.50
C ARG A 131 26.18 9.26 -10.44
N LEU A 132 25.00 8.88 -10.92
CA LEU A 132 24.62 7.47 -11.00
C LEU A 132 25.59 6.70 -11.89
N ILE A 133 25.89 7.23 -13.09
CA ILE A 133 26.85 6.63 -14.03
C ILE A 133 28.25 6.59 -13.43
N GLN A 134 28.66 7.64 -12.71
CA GLN A 134 29.95 7.67 -12.01
C GLN A 134 30.09 6.53 -10.99
N ASN A 135 29.04 6.26 -10.21
CA ASN A 135 29.05 5.24 -9.15
C ASN A 135 28.76 3.83 -9.68
N HIS A 136 27.99 3.74 -10.77
CA HIS A 136 27.50 2.49 -11.37
C HIS A 136 27.66 2.57 -12.90
N PRO A 137 28.90 2.38 -13.43
CA PRO A 137 29.22 2.55 -14.85
C PRO A 137 28.44 1.64 -15.80
N GLU A 138 27.85 0.55 -15.29
CA GLU A 138 26.94 -0.31 -16.04
C GLU A 138 25.73 0.44 -16.58
N PHE A 139 25.37 1.60 -16.01
CA PHE A 139 24.29 2.46 -16.49
C PHE A 139 24.74 3.52 -17.52
N SER A 140 25.99 3.46 -17.99
CA SER A 140 26.53 4.39 -19.00
C SER A 140 25.75 4.42 -20.33
N PHE A 141 24.93 3.40 -20.60
CA PHE A 141 24.02 3.38 -21.74
C PHE A 141 22.79 4.29 -21.58
N MET A 142 22.46 4.71 -20.35
CA MET A 142 21.29 5.56 -20.08
C MET A 142 21.55 7.00 -20.48
N LYS A 143 20.53 7.62 -21.06
CA LYS A 143 20.51 9.05 -21.42
C LYS A 143 19.64 9.83 -20.43
N ASP A 144 19.78 11.15 -20.44
CA ASP A 144 18.94 12.03 -19.60
C ASP A 144 17.44 11.80 -19.84
N ALA A 145 17.05 11.53 -21.08
CA ALA A 145 15.68 11.19 -21.43
C ALA A 145 15.17 9.94 -20.70
N ASP A 146 16.01 8.91 -20.55
CA ASP A 146 15.66 7.68 -19.82
C ASP A 146 15.49 7.98 -18.33
N TYR A 147 16.39 8.78 -17.75
CA TYR A 147 16.31 9.20 -16.35
C TYR A 147 15.07 10.05 -16.06
N ILE A 148 14.71 10.96 -16.98
CA ILE A 148 13.48 11.77 -16.90
C ILE A 148 12.24 10.87 -16.98
N GLU A 149 12.22 9.90 -17.88
CA GLU A 149 11.09 8.98 -18.04
C GLU A 149 10.92 8.09 -16.81
N ILE A 150 12.01 7.54 -16.27
CA ILE A 150 11.99 6.78 -15.01
C ILE A 150 11.38 7.63 -13.90
N ASN A 151 11.82 8.87 -13.74
CA ASN A 151 11.25 9.77 -12.74
C ASN A 151 9.77 10.05 -12.99
N ARG A 152 9.36 10.31 -14.24
CA ARG A 152 7.97 10.60 -14.58
C ARG A 152 7.04 9.42 -14.25
N LYS A 153 7.42 8.21 -14.66
CA LYS A 153 6.66 6.97 -14.41
C LYS A 153 6.67 6.57 -12.93
N ALA A 154 7.82 6.65 -12.25
CA ALA A 154 7.91 6.37 -10.81
C ALA A 154 7.07 7.35 -9.97
N ASN A 155 6.95 8.60 -10.41
CA ASN A 155 6.18 9.63 -9.71
C ASN A 155 4.67 9.34 -9.74
N LEU A 156 4.17 8.39 -10.54
CA LEU A 156 2.80 7.89 -10.42
C LEU A 156 2.53 7.23 -9.06
N PHE A 157 3.57 6.71 -8.41
CA PHE A 157 3.49 6.04 -7.11
C PHE A 157 3.80 6.96 -5.92
N ASP A 158 3.96 8.27 -6.15
CA ASP A 158 3.98 9.24 -5.07
C ASP A 158 2.63 9.23 -4.34
N ILE A 159 2.66 9.11 -3.01
CA ILE A 159 1.44 8.93 -2.21
C ILE A 159 0.44 10.08 -2.40
N LYS A 160 0.91 11.33 -2.56
CA LYS A 160 0.01 12.47 -2.79
C LYS A 160 -0.67 12.36 -4.15
N LYS A 161 0.07 11.90 -5.16
CA LYS A 161 -0.49 11.67 -6.51
C LYS A 161 -1.45 10.49 -6.53
N ILE A 162 -1.15 9.41 -5.80
CA ILE A 162 -2.07 8.29 -5.61
C ILE A 162 -3.38 8.77 -4.98
N ILE A 163 -3.29 9.49 -3.85
CA ILE A 163 -4.48 10.01 -3.15
C ILE A 163 -5.30 10.91 -4.08
N SER A 164 -4.65 11.82 -4.80
CA SER A 164 -5.33 12.70 -5.77
C SER A 164 -6.01 11.91 -6.88
N ALA A 165 -5.32 10.90 -7.45
CA ALA A 165 -5.88 10.07 -8.50
C ALA A 165 -7.09 9.25 -8.01
N LEU A 166 -7.01 8.64 -6.82
CA LEU A 166 -8.09 7.86 -6.24
C LEU A 166 -9.29 8.73 -5.85
N ASN A 167 -9.06 9.89 -5.24
CA ASN A 167 -10.15 10.81 -4.90
C ASN A 167 -10.88 11.31 -6.15
N ASN A 168 -10.16 11.59 -7.24
CA ASN A 168 -10.76 11.97 -8.52
C ASN A 168 -11.60 10.83 -9.12
N GLU A 169 -11.17 9.58 -8.97
CA GLU A 169 -11.92 8.41 -9.44
C GLU A 169 -13.24 8.22 -8.69
N TYR A 170 -13.27 8.54 -7.40
CA TYR A 170 -14.43 8.33 -6.53
C TYR A 170 -15.30 9.58 -6.32
N ASN A 171 -15.04 10.68 -7.02
CA ASN A 171 -15.75 11.96 -6.83
C ASN A 171 -17.18 12.00 -7.41
N ASN A 172 -17.84 10.86 -7.60
CA ASN A 172 -19.22 10.77 -8.07
C ASN A 172 -20.14 10.20 -6.98
N SER A 173 -21.46 10.38 -7.11
CA SER A 173 -22.45 9.96 -6.10
C SER A 173 -22.39 8.46 -5.79
N ASP A 174 -22.08 7.66 -6.79
CA ASP A 174 -22.18 6.20 -6.76
C ASP A 174 -21.05 5.58 -5.91
N PHE A 175 -19.97 6.33 -5.67
CA PHE A 175 -18.84 5.91 -4.84
C PHE A 175 -18.66 6.75 -3.58
N SER A 176 -19.71 7.39 -3.08
CA SER A 176 -19.64 8.27 -1.89
C SER A 176 -19.03 7.61 -0.65
N ASP A 177 -19.33 6.34 -0.39
CA ASP A 177 -18.73 5.58 0.73
C ASP A 177 -17.21 5.38 0.55
N LEU A 178 -16.77 5.06 -0.68
CA LEU A 178 -15.34 4.93 -1.00
C LEU A 178 -14.64 6.28 -0.93
N HIS A 179 -15.28 7.35 -1.39
CA HIS A 179 -14.75 8.70 -1.27
C HIS A 179 -14.56 9.11 0.19
N ASN A 180 -15.55 8.84 1.05
CA ASN A 180 -15.47 9.11 2.49
C ASN A 180 -14.35 8.29 3.15
N PHE A 181 -14.24 7.01 2.79
CA PHE A 181 -13.16 6.14 3.26
C PHE A 181 -11.78 6.69 2.85
N MET A 182 -11.60 7.09 1.59
CA MET A 182 -10.33 7.65 1.09
C MET A 182 -9.98 9.00 1.73
N THR A 183 -10.99 9.83 1.98
CA THR A 183 -10.81 11.09 2.73
C THR A 183 -10.33 10.80 4.14
N LYS A 184 -10.98 9.86 4.85
CA LYS A 184 -10.57 9.49 6.20
C LYS A 184 -9.17 8.88 6.23
N LEU A 185 -8.83 8.05 5.24
CA LEU A 185 -7.50 7.47 5.10
C LEU A 185 -6.43 8.55 4.90
N THR A 186 -6.75 9.61 4.15
CA THR A 186 -5.88 10.77 3.91
C THR A 186 -5.65 11.58 5.19
N GLU A 187 -6.68 11.79 6.00
CA GLU A 187 -6.56 12.45 7.31
C GLU A 187 -5.58 11.68 8.21
N ILE A 188 -5.81 10.38 8.39
CA ILE A 188 -4.96 9.52 9.23
C ILE A 188 -3.53 9.46 8.69
N TYR A 189 -3.37 9.41 7.36
CA TYR A 189 -2.06 9.48 6.72
C TYR A 189 -1.31 10.75 7.14
N ASN A 190 -1.96 11.92 7.08
CA ASN A 190 -1.35 13.18 7.44
C ASN A 190 -1.02 13.26 8.94
N GLU A 191 -1.95 12.84 9.81
CA GLU A 191 -1.75 12.79 11.28
C GLU A 191 -0.51 11.97 11.65
N THR A 192 -0.33 10.82 11.02
CA THR A 192 0.79 9.91 11.32
C THR A 192 2.15 10.40 10.79
N SER A 193 2.22 11.53 10.06
CA SER A 193 3.47 12.06 9.51
C SER A 193 4.48 12.45 10.59
N SER A 194 4.02 13.04 11.69
CA SER A 194 4.91 13.48 12.76
C SER A 194 5.58 12.31 13.48
N TYR A 195 4.98 11.12 13.45
CA TYR A 195 5.49 9.91 14.11
C TYR A 195 6.65 9.26 13.35
N ILE A 196 6.72 9.43 12.02
CA ILE A 196 7.83 8.91 11.21
C ILE A 196 9.07 9.80 11.32
N HIS A 197 8.88 11.10 11.46
CA HIS A 197 9.95 12.08 11.40
C HIS A 197 10.44 12.56 12.77
N GLY A 198 9.94 11.99 13.87
CA GLY A 198 10.30 12.45 15.22
C GLY A 198 9.83 13.88 15.50
N GLY A 199 8.72 14.30 14.89
CA GLY A 199 8.24 15.67 14.99
C GLY A 199 7.57 15.98 16.35
N PRO A 200 7.58 17.24 16.79
CA PRO A 200 7.08 17.65 18.11
C PRO A 200 5.57 17.47 18.31
N ILE A 201 4.78 17.37 17.23
CA ILE A 201 3.33 17.09 17.33
C ILE A 201 3.11 15.68 17.91
N ALA A 202 3.87 14.69 17.43
CA ALA A 202 3.80 13.32 17.93
C ALA A 202 4.28 13.22 19.40
N GLU A 203 5.23 14.07 19.80
CA GLU A 203 5.67 14.17 21.20
C GLU A 203 4.54 14.75 22.07
N SER A 204 3.90 15.84 21.65
CA SER A 204 2.77 16.44 22.37
C SER A 204 1.65 15.44 22.57
N GLU A 205 1.20 14.76 21.51
CA GLU A 205 0.16 13.74 21.58
C GLU A 205 0.57 12.56 22.49
N PHE A 206 1.84 12.13 22.42
CA PHE A 206 2.34 11.09 23.31
C PHE A 206 2.31 11.51 24.78
N LEU A 207 2.57 12.77 25.10
CA LEU A 207 2.58 13.27 26.48
C LEU A 207 1.17 13.59 27.01
N GLU A 208 0.29 14.10 26.16
CA GLU A 208 -1.07 14.52 26.52
C GLU A 208 -2.00 13.33 26.81
N LEU A 209 -1.84 12.22 26.06
CA LEU A 209 -2.71 11.05 26.22
C LEU A 209 -2.35 10.24 27.46
N ASN A 210 -3.36 9.93 28.26
CA ASN A 210 -3.23 8.97 29.36
C ASN A 210 -3.12 7.52 28.84
N MET A 211 -2.79 6.58 29.73
CA MET A 211 -2.57 5.19 29.33
C MET A 211 -3.82 4.49 28.78
N SER A 212 -5.01 4.87 29.22
CA SER A 212 -6.26 4.30 28.69
C SER A 212 -6.53 4.78 27.27
N GLU A 213 -6.29 6.07 27.00
CA GLU A 213 -6.43 6.67 25.67
C GLU A 213 -5.42 6.06 24.70
N LYS A 214 -4.15 5.93 25.10
CA LYS A 214 -3.10 5.25 24.32
C LYS A 214 -3.50 3.82 23.95
N LYS A 215 -4.07 3.06 24.90
CA LYS A 215 -4.56 1.70 24.65
C LYS A 215 -5.72 1.67 23.66
N SER A 216 -6.64 2.62 23.76
CA SER A 216 -7.75 2.77 22.81
C SER A 216 -7.22 3.07 21.40
N GLU A 217 -6.25 3.97 21.27
CA GLU A 217 -5.64 4.31 19.99
C GLU A 217 -4.85 3.14 19.39
N ILE A 218 -4.10 2.39 20.19
CA ILE A 218 -3.41 1.17 19.73
C ILE A 218 -4.43 0.17 19.15
N LYS A 219 -5.57 0.00 19.82
CA LYS A 219 -6.64 -0.87 19.32
C LYS A 219 -7.22 -0.35 18.00
N ASN A 220 -7.46 0.95 17.89
CA ASN A 220 -7.91 1.58 16.64
C ASN A 220 -6.90 1.34 15.50
N VAL A 221 -5.60 1.47 15.77
CA VAL A 221 -4.54 1.14 14.80
C VAL A 221 -4.62 -0.33 14.36
N GLN A 222 -4.78 -1.27 15.29
CA GLN A 222 -4.91 -2.70 14.99
C GLN A 222 -6.12 -2.97 14.08
N ASP A 223 -7.25 -2.34 14.39
CA ASP A 223 -8.48 -2.45 13.60
C ASP A 223 -8.31 -1.89 12.18
N TRP A 224 -7.61 -0.76 12.03
CA TRP A 224 -7.24 -0.20 10.72
C TRP A 224 -6.34 -1.14 9.93
N CYS A 225 -5.22 -1.61 10.52
CA CYS A 225 -4.30 -2.52 9.84
C CYS A 225 -4.98 -3.82 9.38
N SER A 226 -5.86 -4.38 10.22
CA SER A 226 -6.67 -5.55 9.89
C SER A 226 -7.66 -5.26 8.76
N SER A 227 -8.34 -4.12 8.80
CA SER A 227 -9.32 -3.71 7.79
C SER A 227 -8.69 -3.44 6.42
N LEU A 228 -7.55 -2.75 6.38
CA LEU A 228 -6.79 -2.50 5.15
C LEU A 228 -6.30 -3.82 4.52
N THR A 229 -5.78 -4.74 5.35
CA THR A 229 -5.37 -6.09 4.90
C THR A 229 -6.54 -6.85 4.29
N ARG A 230 -7.69 -6.84 4.97
CA ARG A 230 -8.92 -7.48 4.52
C ARG A 230 -9.38 -6.93 3.18
N HIS A 231 -9.40 -5.61 3.05
CA HIS A 231 -9.81 -4.93 1.82
C HIS A 231 -8.84 -5.23 0.67
N ALA A 232 -7.53 -5.25 0.93
CA ALA A 232 -6.54 -5.63 -0.08
C ALA A 232 -6.76 -7.07 -0.59
N LYS A 233 -7.05 -8.03 0.31
CA LYS A 233 -7.40 -9.41 -0.07
C LYS A 233 -8.65 -9.49 -0.93
N THR A 234 -9.70 -8.74 -0.56
CA THR A 234 -10.94 -8.66 -1.34
C THR A 234 -10.68 -8.12 -2.74
N ASN A 235 -9.95 -7.01 -2.86
CA ASN A 235 -9.57 -6.44 -4.16
C ASN A 235 -8.81 -7.45 -5.01
N TYR A 236 -7.87 -8.18 -4.40
CA TYR A 236 -7.04 -9.14 -5.10
C TYR A 236 -7.82 -10.36 -5.60
N LEU A 237 -8.70 -10.92 -4.77
CA LEU A 237 -9.55 -12.03 -5.17
C LEU A 237 -10.55 -11.60 -6.26
N THR A 238 -11.03 -10.36 -6.20
CA THR A 238 -11.85 -9.76 -7.28
C THR A 238 -11.04 -9.64 -8.57
N PHE A 239 -9.79 -9.17 -8.48
CA PHE A 239 -8.88 -9.07 -9.61
C PHE A 239 -8.58 -10.42 -10.27
N LEU A 240 -8.38 -11.48 -9.49
CA LEU A 240 -8.15 -12.83 -10.03
C LEU A 240 -9.36 -13.40 -10.77
N GLY A 241 -10.57 -12.88 -10.50
CA GLY A 241 -11.76 -13.14 -11.33
C GLY A 241 -12.27 -14.59 -11.36
N SER A 242 -11.69 -15.51 -10.59
CA SER A 242 -12.15 -16.91 -10.55
C SER A 242 -13.57 -17.01 -9.99
N THR A 243 -14.43 -17.80 -10.65
CA THR A 243 -15.80 -18.10 -10.18
C THR A 243 -15.82 -18.67 -8.77
N ASP A 244 -14.76 -19.38 -8.39
CA ASP A 244 -14.61 -19.99 -7.06
C ASP A 244 -14.42 -18.94 -5.95
N TYR A 245 -14.13 -17.68 -6.31
CA TYR A 245 -14.01 -16.56 -5.38
C TYR A 245 -15.32 -15.78 -5.23
N GLN A 246 -16.26 -15.90 -6.18
CA GLN A 246 -17.50 -15.11 -6.22
C GLN A 246 -18.41 -15.36 -5.02
N GLU A 247 -18.49 -16.60 -4.51
CA GLU A 247 -19.29 -16.95 -3.31
C GLU A 247 -18.83 -16.16 -2.05
N TYR A 248 -17.57 -15.74 -2.03
CA TYR A 248 -16.96 -14.99 -0.93
C TYR A 248 -16.96 -13.47 -1.16
N LEU A 249 -17.19 -13.04 -2.41
CA LEU A 249 -17.31 -11.63 -2.82
C LEU A 249 -18.77 -11.13 -2.83
N MET A 250 -19.76 -12.02 -2.72
CA MET A 250 -21.19 -11.67 -2.66
C MET A 250 -21.58 -10.63 -1.58
N PRO A 251 -20.92 -10.52 -0.41
CA PRO A 251 -21.19 -9.43 0.52
C PRO A 251 -20.79 -8.04 -0.01
N VAL A 252 -19.89 -7.96 -0.99
CA VAL A 252 -19.39 -6.73 -1.62
C VAL A 252 -20.20 -6.38 -2.87
N LYS A 253 -20.67 -7.38 -3.61
CA LYS A 253 -21.48 -7.18 -4.82
C LYS A 253 -22.81 -6.43 -4.57
N ASN A 254 -23.44 -6.68 -3.42
CA ASN A 254 -24.67 -5.98 -3.02
C ASN A 254 -24.48 -4.49 -2.67
N ILE A 255 -23.23 -4.01 -2.60
CA ILE A 255 -22.88 -2.59 -2.41
C ILE A 255 -22.61 -1.92 -3.77
N LEU A 256 -22.15 -2.69 -4.77
CA LEU A 256 -21.83 -2.19 -6.11
C LEU A 256 -22.99 -2.33 -7.12
N GLU A 257 -24.01 -3.14 -6.81
CA GLU A 257 -25.21 -3.35 -7.64
C GLU A 257 -26.44 -2.58 -7.08
N LYS A 258 -26.25 -1.59 -6.21
CA LYS A 258 -27.26 -0.62 -5.75
C LYS A 258 -26.84 0.79 -6.11
#